data_AF-A0A8R1I065-F1
#
_entry.id   AF-A0A8R1I065-F1
#
_cell.length_a   1.000
_cell.length_b   1.000
_cell.length_c   1.000
_cell.angle_alpha   90.00
_cell.angle_beta   90.00
_cell.angle_gamma   90.00
#
_symmetry.space_group_name_H-M   'P 1'
#
loop_
_entity.id
_entity.type
_entity.pdbx_description
1 polymer ?
#
loop_
_entity_poly.entity_id
_entity_poly.type
_entity_poly.pdbx_seq_one_letter_code
_entity_poly.pdbx_strand_id
1 'polypeptide(L)'
;MVGRMEIGVQYISLAKECTGMGRAILELMHTIGIQHTHSRSDRNQYLEIQAQNIDQQELSNFELLSSRYWENLVPYDYGSVTHYAADAFTNDENEQTMLPTDRSFEETMGSLIPSFYDFDQINKYYQCYDACQRAYPVAVCANGGVPSPNNCQVCNCPMGYGGDLCDQRPNDCGTTLLASNEWKKQILTVKFDKKDAEYFTFCTSWIMGPENRSLQVTYEITSEAVRQKICSYGCYLGGIEVKHMKDPRITNERDCCVNTTRTVTTTVNPLPVILYTDETPITYELRYRYI
;
A
#
# COMPACT_ATOMS: atom_id res chain seq x y z
N MET A 1 21.53 0.24 10.33
CA MET A 1 21.56 -0.85 11.33
C MET A 1 20.13 -1.14 11.74
N VAL A 2 19.73 -2.42 11.79
CA VAL A 2 18.34 -2.81 12.00
C VAL A 2 18.20 -3.55 13.33
N GLY A 3 17.18 -3.21 14.10
CA GLY A 3 16.92 -3.74 15.44
C GLY A 3 17.68 -3.01 16.53
N ARG A 4 17.52 -3.52 17.77
CA ARG A 4 18.12 -2.94 18.97
C ARG A 4 19.64 -3.04 18.94
N MET A 5 20.31 -1.92 19.13
CA MET A 5 21.71 -1.90 19.55
C MET A 5 21.84 -2.33 21.01
N GLU A 6 22.64 -3.37 21.27
CA GLU A 6 22.87 -3.87 22.64
C GLU A 6 23.66 -2.89 23.52
N ILE A 7 24.43 -1.97 22.91
CA ILE A 7 25.29 -1.02 23.61
C ILE A 7 25.21 0.36 22.93
N GLY A 8 25.08 1.41 23.75
CA GLY A 8 25.20 2.80 23.31
C GLY A 8 23.90 3.43 22.81
N VAL A 9 24.06 4.53 22.06
CA VAL A 9 22.96 5.29 21.45
C VAL A 9 22.83 4.86 19.99
N GLN A 10 21.59 4.52 19.57
CA GLN A 10 21.25 4.25 18.17
C GLN A 10 20.68 5.52 17.54
N TYR A 11 21.44 6.11 16.62
CA TYR A 11 21.03 7.32 15.91
C TYR A 11 20.13 6.96 14.73
N ILE A 12 19.04 7.71 14.58
CA ILE A 12 18.19 7.73 13.39
C ILE A 12 18.45 9.05 12.69
N SER A 13 18.81 9.00 11.41
CA SER A 13 19.07 10.20 10.61
C SER A 13 17.92 10.43 9.65
N LEU A 14 17.18 11.52 9.86
CA LEU A 14 16.20 12.02 8.91
C LEU A 14 16.83 13.23 8.23
N ALA A 15 17.45 12.99 7.07
CA ALA A 15 18.00 14.09 6.27
C ALA A 15 16.87 15.05 5.86
N LYS A 16 17.22 16.29 5.51
CA LYS A 16 16.23 17.35 5.23
C LYS A 16 15.35 16.99 4.02
N GLU A 17 15.92 16.28 3.06
CA GLU A 17 15.29 15.69 1.89
C GLU A 17 14.49 14.41 2.19
N CYS A 18 14.62 13.86 3.39
CA CYS A 18 13.90 12.67 3.87
C CYS A 18 12.79 13.01 4.90
N THR A 19 12.40 14.28 5.01
CA THR A 19 11.34 14.70 5.93
C THR A 19 9.96 14.31 5.39
N GLY A 20 9.55 13.08 5.69
CA GLY A 20 8.28 12.48 5.30
C GLY A 20 7.77 11.51 6.37
N MET A 21 6.46 11.42 6.65
CA MET A 21 5.94 10.42 7.61
C MET A 21 6.26 9.00 7.15
N GLY A 22 6.10 8.69 5.86
CA GLY A 22 6.47 7.39 5.31
C GLY A 22 7.94 7.05 5.57
N ARG A 23 8.84 8.01 5.34
CA ARG A 23 10.28 7.85 5.62
C ARG A 23 10.56 7.71 7.11
N ALA A 24 9.93 8.53 7.95
CA ALA A 24 10.07 8.42 9.40
C ALA A 24 9.58 7.07 9.93
N ILE A 25 8.45 6.56 9.40
CA ILE A 25 7.93 5.23 9.72
C ILE A 25 8.91 4.15 9.27
N LEU A 26 9.45 4.22 8.05
CA LEU A 26 10.47 3.29 7.56
C LEU A 26 11.68 3.20 8.50
N GLU A 27 12.25 4.34 8.89
CA GLU A 27 13.42 4.36 9.78
C GLU A 27 13.09 3.86 11.20
N LEU A 28 11.87 4.14 11.70
CA LEU A 28 11.40 3.57 12.96
C LEU A 28 11.19 2.06 12.85
N MET A 29 10.67 1.57 11.72
CA MET A 29 10.53 0.14 11.42
C MET A 29 11.88 -0.56 11.43
N HIS A 30 12.91 0.04 10.82
CA HIS A 30 14.29 -0.45 10.93
C HIS A 30 14.78 -0.49 12.38
N THR A 31 14.48 0.53 13.17
CA THR A 31 14.90 0.59 14.58
C THR A 31 14.30 -0.55 15.40
N ILE A 32 13.07 -0.96 15.11
CA ILE A 32 12.38 -2.09 15.77
C ILE A 32 12.62 -3.44 15.06
N GLY A 33 13.60 -3.52 14.17
CA GLY A 33 14.07 -4.80 13.64
C GLY A 33 13.44 -5.22 12.31
N ILE A 34 12.57 -4.40 11.71
CA ILE A 34 11.99 -4.71 10.40
C ILE A 34 12.98 -4.41 9.29
N GLN A 35 13.17 -5.38 8.40
CA GLN A 35 14.06 -5.28 7.25
C GLN A 35 13.31 -4.87 5.99
N HIS A 36 14.05 -4.52 4.93
CA HIS A 36 13.44 -4.23 3.64
C HIS A 36 12.74 -5.45 3.04
N THR A 37 11.56 -5.22 2.45
CA THR A 37 10.74 -6.29 1.86
C THR A 37 11.43 -6.97 0.68
N HIS A 38 12.19 -6.23 -0.14
CA HIS A 38 12.96 -6.80 -1.26
C HIS A 38 14.17 -7.64 -0.80
N SER A 39 14.50 -7.68 0.49
CA SER A 39 15.57 -8.55 1.01
C SER A 39 15.01 -9.88 1.54
N ARG A 40 13.70 -10.13 1.50
CA ARG A 40 13.11 -11.38 1.99
C ARG A 40 13.65 -12.61 1.27
N SER A 41 13.77 -13.73 2.00
CA SER A 41 14.27 -15.01 1.47
C SER A 41 13.44 -15.59 0.31
N ASP A 42 12.16 -15.21 0.19
CA ASP A 42 11.24 -15.64 -0.86
C ASP A 42 11.08 -14.62 -2.01
N ARG A 43 11.81 -13.49 -2.00
CA ARG A 43 11.56 -12.39 -2.96
C ARG A 43 11.60 -12.84 -4.42
N ASN A 44 12.41 -13.84 -4.76
CA ASN A 44 12.64 -14.24 -6.16
C ASN A 44 11.38 -14.88 -6.78
N GLN A 45 10.32 -15.12 -6.00
CA GLN A 45 8.99 -15.49 -6.50
C GLN A 45 8.18 -14.27 -6.97
N TYR A 46 8.61 -13.06 -6.62
CA TYR A 46 7.91 -11.78 -6.81
C TYR A 46 8.74 -10.75 -7.57
N LEU A 47 10.07 -10.82 -7.50
CA LEU A 47 11.01 -9.89 -8.13
C LEU A 47 12.08 -10.60 -8.95
N GLU A 48 12.45 -9.96 -10.06
CA GLU A 48 13.68 -10.20 -10.80
C GLU A 48 14.63 -9.02 -10.57
N ILE A 49 15.87 -9.30 -10.15
CA ILE A 49 16.90 -8.27 -9.92
C ILE A 49 17.78 -8.12 -11.16
N GLN A 50 17.88 -6.89 -11.67
CA GLN A 50 18.74 -6.54 -12.79
C GLN A 50 20.10 -6.08 -12.28
N ALA A 51 20.92 -7.04 -11.84
CA ALA A 51 22.21 -6.76 -11.19
C ALA A 51 23.15 -5.87 -12.02
N GLN A 52 23.05 -5.93 -13.36
CA GLN A 52 23.83 -5.12 -14.28
C GLN A 52 23.47 -3.63 -14.29
N ASN A 53 22.27 -3.27 -13.80
CA ASN A 53 21.80 -1.89 -13.74
C ASN A 53 22.12 -1.23 -12.37
N ILE A 54 22.52 -2.02 -11.37
CA ILE A 54 22.80 -1.58 -10.00
C ILE A 54 24.21 -0.98 -9.91
N ASP A 55 24.38 0.11 -9.15
CA ASP A 55 25.71 0.59 -8.75
C ASP A 55 26.49 -0.55 -8.07
N GLN A 56 27.69 -0.84 -8.58
CA GLN A 56 28.52 -1.94 -8.07
C GLN A 56 28.80 -1.83 -6.57
N GLN A 57 28.81 -0.62 -6.00
CA GLN A 57 29.02 -0.38 -4.56
C GLN A 57 27.78 -0.76 -3.73
N GLU A 58 26.61 -0.79 -4.35
CA GLU A 58 25.31 -0.97 -3.69
C GLU A 58 24.74 -2.39 -3.86
N LEU A 59 25.43 -3.29 -4.60
CA LEU A 59 25.00 -4.67 -4.82
C LEU A 59 24.69 -5.44 -3.54
N SER A 60 25.41 -5.15 -2.45
CA SER A 60 25.19 -5.79 -1.15
C SER A 60 23.80 -5.48 -0.54
N ASN A 61 23.17 -4.35 -0.90
CA ASN A 61 21.81 -4.02 -0.45
C ASN A 61 20.73 -4.92 -1.08
N PHE A 62 21.09 -5.68 -2.11
CA PHE A 62 20.22 -6.60 -2.82
C PHE A 62 20.48 -8.07 -2.44
N GLU A 63 21.22 -8.32 -1.37
CA GLU A 63 21.36 -9.67 -0.84
C GLU A 63 20.06 -10.16 -0.17
N LEU A 64 19.82 -11.47 -0.25
CA LEU A 64 18.71 -12.10 0.46
C LEU A 64 19.07 -12.27 1.93
N LEU A 65 18.13 -11.94 2.81
CA LEU A 65 18.20 -12.28 4.22
C LEU A 65 18.09 -13.79 4.38
N SER A 66 18.94 -14.35 5.23
CA SER A 66 18.78 -15.74 5.63
C SER A 66 17.51 -15.89 6.46
N SER A 67 16.73 -16.92 6.15
CA SER A 67 15.53 -17.30 6.91
C SER A 67 15.80 -17.61 8.38
N ARG A 68 17.07 -17.78 8.77
CA ARG A 68 17.50 -17.90 10.17
C ARG A 68 17.35 -16.60 10.96
N TYR A 69 17.47 -15.45 10.30
CA TYR A 69 17.49 -14.13 10.94
C TYR A 69 16.23 -13.32 10.67
N TRP A 70 15.42 -13.73 9.69
CA TRP A 70 14.17 -13.05 9.35
C TRP A 70 13.09 -14.04 8.96
N GLU A 71 11.92 -13.92 9.58
CA GLU A 71 10.74 -14.73 9.28
C GLU A 71 9.73 -13.94 8.44
N ASN A 72 9.23 -14.60 7.40
CA ASN A 72 8.20 -14.09 6.51
C ASN A 72 6.80 -14.25 7.15
N LEU A 73 6.48 -13.44 8.16
CA LEU A 73 5.25 -13.55 8.96
C LEU A 73 3.99 -13.02 8.23
N VAL A 74 4.19 -12.30 7.13
CA VAL A 74 3.14 -11.75 6.26
C VAL A 74 3.43 -12.08 4.79
N PRO A 75 2.41 -12.08 3.91
CA PRO A 75 2.59 -12.18 2.46
C PRO A 75 3.54 -11.09 1.91
N TYR A 76 4.12 -11.34 0.73
CA TYR A 76 4.93 -10.33 0.05
C TYR A 76 4.04 -9.19 -0.46
N ASP A 77 4.27 -7.97 0.00
CA ASP A 77 3.50 -6.78 -0.36
C ASP A 77 4.40 -5.77 -1.11
N TYR A 78 4.16 -5.58 -2.41
CA TYR A 78 4.91 -4.62 -3.23
C TYR A 78 4.74 -3.17 -2.76
N GLY A 79 3.62 -2.86 -2.12
CA GLY A 79 3.28 -1.53 -1.61
C GLY A 79 3.73 -1.27 -0.17
N SER A 80 4.48 -2.20 0.44
CA SER A 80 5.09 -1.99 1.75
C SER A 80 5.97 -0.74 1.76
N VAL A 81 5.89 0.06 2.83
CA VAL A 81 6.77 1.23 3.02
C VAL A 81 8.25 0.84 3.14
N THR A 82 8.52 -0.44 3.39
CA THR A 82 9.87 -1.03 3.46
C THR A 82 10.33 -1.62 2.13
N HIS A 83 9.53 -1.53 1.07
CA HIS A 83 9.93 -1.98 -0.26
C HIS A 83 10.68 -0.85 -0.98
N TYR A 84 11.85 -1.15 -1.56
CA TYR A 84 12.54 -0.21 -2.43
C TYR A 84 11.77 0.11 -3.71
N ALA A 85 12.03 1.28 -4.28
CA ALA A 85 11.54 1.66 -5.61
C ALA A 85 12.18 0.80 -6.71
N ALA A 86 11.54 0.69 -7.87
CA ALA A 86 11.99 -0.18 -8.97
C ALA A 86 13.39 0.19 -9.52
N ASP A 87 13.79 1.45 -9.37
CA ASP A 87 15.04 2.06 -9.84
C ASP A 87 16.06 2.29 -8.71
N ALA A 88 15.81 1.76 -7.51
CA ALA A 88 16.68 2.00 -6.36
C ALA A 88 18.15 1.63 -6.69
N PHE A 89 19.07 2.55 -6.41
CA PHE A 89 20.52 2.39 -6.65
C PHE A 89 20.92 2.11 -8.10
N THR A 90 20.13 2.57 -9.07
CA THR A 90 20.49 2.51 -10.50
C THR A 90 21.66 3.43 -10.84
N ASN A 91 22.46 3.05 -11.84
CA ASN A 91 23.47 3.95 -12.45
C ASN A 91 22.89 4.84 -13.56
N ASP A 92 21.69 4.54 -14.05
CA ASP A 92 20.97 5.29 -15.07
C ASP A 92 19.52 5.45 -14.63
N GLU A 93 19.05 6.70 -14.49
CA GLU A 93 17.68 7.02 -14.06
C GLU A 93 16.60 6.47 -15.01
N ASN A 94 16.98 6.01 -16.20
CA ASN A 94 16.08 5.35 -17.16
C ASN A 94 16.06 3.81 -17.04
N GLU A 95 16.87 3.24 -16.15
CA GLU A 95 17.00 1.80 -15.96
C GLU A 95 16.47 1.36 -14.58
N GLN A 96 15.82 0.20 -14.58
CA GLN A 96 15.27 -0.40 -13.37
C GLN A 96 16.24 -1.44 -12.81
N THR A 97 16.39 -1.47 -11.49
CA THR A 97 17.18 -2.48 -10.78
C THR A 97 16.31 -3.64 -10.30
N MET A 98 15.00 -3.43 -10.15
CA MET A 98 14.03 -4.43 -9.73
C MET A 98 12.81 -4.45 -10.63
N LEU A 99 12.44 -5.65 -11.04
CA LEU A 99 11.34 -5.91 -11.94
C LEU A 99 10.32 -6.81 -11.23
N PRO A 100 9.07 -6.36 -10.99
CA PRO A 100 8.07 -7.24 -10.41
C PRO A 100 7.63 -8.30 -11.42
N THR A 101 7.35 -9.51 -10.94
CA THR A 101 6.83 -10.59 -11.80
C THR A 101 5.50 -10.20 -12.44
N ASP A 102 4.68 -9.43 -11.72
CA ASP A 102 3.52 -8.74 -12.27
C ASP A 102 3.87 -7.27 -12.50
N ARG A 103 4.01 -6.90 -13.77
CA ARG A 103 4.40 -5.55 -14.20
C ARG A 103 3.41 -4.45 -13.82
N SER A 104 2.19 -4.79 -13.42
CA SER A 104 1.25 -3.79 -12.92
C SER A 104 1.67 -3.18 -11.58
N PHE A 105 2.57 -3.82 -10.83
CA PHE A 105 3.06 -3.34 -9.53
C PHE A 105 4.31 -2.46 -9.61
N GLU A 106 4.79 -2.15 -10.81
CA GLU A 106 6.03 -1.41 -11.03
C GLU A 106 6.04 -0.06 -10.31
N GLU A 107 4.99 0.74 -10.47
CA GLU A 107 4.82 2.03 -9.78
C GLU A 107 4.34 1.87 -8.33
N THR A 108 4.00 0.67 -7.88
CA THR A 108 3.60 0.41 -6.50
C THR A 108 4.80 0.30 -5.56
N MET A 109 5.93 -0.20 -6.07
CA MET A 109 7.18 -0.36 -5.33
C MET A 109 7.83 0.97 -4.98
N GLY A 110 8.33 1.12 -3.75
CA GLY A 110 8.92 2.38 -3.27
C GLY A 110 7.92 3.33 -2.59
N SER A 111 6.72 2.84 -2.28
CA SER A 111 5.67 3.67 -1.70
C SER A 111 6.03 4.23 -0.32
N LEU A 112 5.50 5.41 -0.01
CA LEU A 112 5.64 6.06 1.30
C LEU A 112 4.39 5.95 2.16
N ILE A 113 3.42 5.14 1.74
CA ILE A 113 2.17 4.87 2.47
C ILE A 113 2.33 3.50 3.14
N PRO A 114 2.35 3.43 4.49
CA PRO A 114 2.39 2.16 5.20
C PRO A 114 1.22 1.26 4.81
N SER A 115 1.53 0.02 4.46
CA SER A 115 0.56 -1.02 4.16
C SER A 115 -0.04 -1.60 5.44
N PHE A 116 -1.13 -2.35 5.31
CA PHE A 116 -1.67 -3.12 6.43
C PHE A 116 -0.65 -4.15 6.93
N TYR A 117 0.08 -4.78 6.01
CA TYR A 117 1.05 -5.83 6.33
C TYR A 117 2.32 -5.31 6.99
N ASP A 118 2.67 -4.02 6.82
CA ASP A 118 3.74 -3.39 7.60
C ASP A 118 3.42 -3.43 9.10
N PHE A 119 2.20 -3.08 9.48
CA PHE A 119 1.77 -3.12 10.89
C PHE A 119 1.49 -4.54 11.38
N ASP A 120 0.88 -5.40 10.56
CA ASP A 120 0.62 -6.80 10.92
C ASP A 120 1.93 -7.58 11.15
N GLN A 121 2.97 -7.33 10.33
CA GLN A 121 4.30 -7.90 10.54
C GLN A 121 4.87 -7.50 11.89
N ILE A 122 4.78 -6.22 12.28
CA ILE A 122 5.25 -5.73 13.60
C ILE A 122 4.47 -6.43 14.72
N ASN A 123 3.14 -6.45 14.62
CA ASN A 123 2.29 -7.04 15.66
C ASN A 123 2.53 -8.54 15.83
N LYS A 124 2.77 -9.28 14.74
CA LYS A 124 3.14 -10.70 14.80
C LYS A 124 4.54 -10.89 15.38
N TYR A 125 5.51 -10.11 14.91
CA TYR A 125 6.91 -10.20 15.34
C TYR A 125 7.07 -9.96 16.84
N TYR A 126 6.35 -8.97 17.38
CA TYR A 126 6.35 -8.65 18.82
C TYR A 126 5.25 -9.35 19.63
N GLN A 127 4.51 -10.29 19.03
CA GLN A 127 3.45 -11.06 19.67
C GLN A 127 2.35 -10.18 20.31
N CYS A 128 2.09 -9.01 19.74
CA CYS A 128 1.13 -8.03 20.28
C CYS A 128 -0.29 -8.60 20.39
N TYR A 129 -0.69 -9.49 19.48
CA TYR A 129 -2.03 -10.10 19.47
C TYR A 129 -2.31 -11.00 20.67
N ASP A 130 -1.29 -11.41 21.44
CA ASP A 130 -1.47 -12.16 22.69
C ASP A 130 -2.31 -11.37 23.71
N ALA A 131 -2.25 -10.03 23.66
CA ALA A 131 -3.08 -9.15 24.49
C ALA A 131 -4.58 -9.43 24.33
N CYS A 132 -5.03 -9.85 23.15
CA CYS A 132 -6.43 -10.11 22.86
C CYS A 132 -6.87 -11.57 23.05
N GLN A 133 -5.95 -12.51 23.29
CA GLN A 133 -6.30 -13.93 23.48
C GLN A 133 -7.14 -14.20 24.73
N ARG A 134 -6.97 -13.37 25.77
CA ARG A 134 -7.69 -13.49 27.06
C ARG A 134 -8.69 -12.37 27.29
N ALA A 135 -8.84 -11.46 26.33
CA ALA A 135 -9.79 -10.37 26.41
C ALA A 135 -11.22 -10.89 26.20
N TYR A 136 -12.19 -10.24 26.84
CA TYR A 136 -13.60 -10.44 26.54
C TYR A 136 -14.37 -9.16 26.90
N PRO A 137 -15.17 -8.60 25.98
CA PRO A 137 -15.41 -9.06 24.61
C PRO A 137 -14.21 -8.82 23.66
N VAL A 138 -14.20 -9.52 22.52
CA VAL A 138 -13.24 -9.31 21.41
C VAL A 138 -14.02 -9.03 20.13
N ALA A 139 -13.55 -8.07 19.34
CA ALA A 139 -14.16 -7.67 18.09
C ALA A 139 -14.18 -8.82 17.07
N VAL A 140 -15.29 -8.96 16.34
CA VAL A 140 -15.38 -9.80 15.15
C VAL A 140 -15.21 -8.88 13.94
N CYS A 141 -14.00 -8.86 13.40
CA CYS A 141 -13.63 -7.95 12.32
C CYS A 141 -14.13 -8.45 10.96
N ALA A 142 -14.65 -7.54 10.14
CA ALA A 142 -15.01 -7.76 8.75
C ALA A 142 -13.82 -7.42 7.82
N ASN A 143 -13.96 -7.77 6.53
CA ASN A 143 -13.08 -7.34 5.45
C ASN A 143 -11.57 -7.52 5.72
N GLY A 144 -11.20 -8.62 6.38
CA GLY A 144 -9.81 -8.94 6.72
C GLY A 144 -9.21 -8.11 7.85
N GLY A 145 -9.99 -7.30 8.55
CA GLY A 145 -9.55 -6.64 9.78
C GLY A 145 -9.15 -7.64 10.86
N VAL A 146 -8.34 -7.16 11.79
CA VAL A 146 -7.86 -7.94 12.94
C VAL A 146 -8.07 -7.16 14.23
N PRO A 147 -8.41 -7.80 15.36
CA PRO A 147 -8.60 -7.08 16.63
C PRO A 147 -7.37 -6.26 16.99
N SER A 148 -7.58 -5.01 17.40
CA SER A 148 -6.49 -4.12 17.74
C SER A 148 -5.83 -4.55 19.06
N PRO A 149 -4.51 -4.79 19.09
CA PRO A 149 -3.81 -5.12 20.33
C PRO A 149 -3.94 -4.07 21.45
N ASN A 150 -4.16 -2.81 21.07
CA ASN A 150 -4.35 -1.69 22.00
C ASN A 150 -5.77 -1.63 22.56
N ASN A 151 -6.75 -2.16 21.82
CA ASN A 151 -8.15 -2.22 22.23
C ASN A 151 -8.84 -3.38 21.49
N CYS A 152 -8.96 -4.51 22.16
CA CYS A 152 -9.48 -5.74 21.55
C CYS A 152 -10.96 -5.68 21.14
N GLN A 153 -11.67 -4.59 21.44
CA GLN A 153 -13.07 -4.37 21.06
C GLN A 153 -13.23 -3.60 19.75
N VAL A 154 -12.13 -3.13 19.15
CA VAL A 154 -12.10 -2.52 17.82
C VAL A 154 -11.08 -3.24 16.92
N CYS A 155 -11.16 -3.00 15.62
CA CYS A 155 -10.34 -3.65 14.62
C CYS A 155 -9.34 -2.67 14.00
N ASN A 156 -8.13 -3.17 13.72
CA ASN A 156 -7.25 -2.55 12.75
C ASN A 156 -7.76 -2.93 11.36
N CYS A 157 -8.10 -1.94 10.54
CA CYS A 157 -8.74 -2.16 9.24
C CYS A 157 -7.77 -2.07 8.08
N PRO A 158 -7.90 -2.95 7.06
CA PRO A 158 -7.21 -2.77 5.80
C PRO A 158 -7.62 -1.48 5.12
N MET A 159 -6.69 -0.87 4.37
CA MET A 159 -6.96 0.36 3.64
C MET A 159 -8.16 0.16 2.69
N GLY A 160 -9.08 1.11 2.71
CA GLY A 160 -10.36 1.03 1.99
C GLY A 160 -11.54 0.57 2.85
N TYR A 161 -11.32 0.16 4.10
CA TYR A 161 -12.35 -0.24 5.06
C TYR A 161 -12.17 0.50 6.39
N GLY A 162 -13.26 0.70 7.14
CA GLY A 162 -13.27 1.48 8.37
C GLY A 162 -14.44 1.15 9.29
N GLY A 163 -14.64 2.00 10.30
CA GLY A 163 -15.49 1.70 11.45
C GLY A 163 -14.81 0.75 12.44
N ASP A 164 -15.39 0.61 13.64
CA ASP A 164 -14.80 -0.19 14.72
C ASP A 164 -14.61 -1.66 14.35
N LEU A 165 -15.39 -2.17 13.40
CA LEU A 165 -15.36 -3.58 12.96
C LEU A 165 -14.89 -3.76 11.52
N CYS A 166 -14.40 -2.72 10.86
CA CYS A 166 -14.01 -2.73 9.44
C CYS A 166 -15.15 -3.09 8.47
N ASP A 167 -16.40 -2.92 8.91
CA ASP A 167 -17.64 -3.21 8.16
C ASP A 167 -18.24 -1.96 7.49
N GLN A 168 -17.57 -0.82 7.62
CA GLN A 168 -18.01 0.47 7.08
C GLN A 168 -17.00 1.03 6.09
N ARG A 169 -17.46 1.94 5.24
CA ARG A 169 -16.55 2.75 4.41
C ARG A 169 -15.79 3.71 5.32
N PRO A 170 -14.50 3.97 5.07
CA PRO A 170 -13.76 5.02 5.77
C PRO A 170 -14.55 6.34 5.80
N ASN A 171 -14.50 7.05 6.92
CA ASN A 171 -15.17 8.34 7.08
C ASN A 171 -14.33 9.47 6.45
N ASP A 172 -14.14 9.38 5.14
CA ASP A 172 -13.40 10.32 4.32
C ASP A 172 -14.29 10.92 3.21
N CYS A 173 -13.68 11.68 2.29
CA CYS A 173 -14.34 12.38 1.19
C CYS A 173 -14.98 11.48 0.10
N GLY A 174 -14.80 10.16 0.14
CA GLY A 174 -15.39 9.26 -0.84
C GLY A 174 -16.89 9.00 -0.65
N THR A 175 -17.44 8.11 -1.48
CA THR A 175 -18.89 7.81 -1.47
C THR A 175 -19.19 6.35 -1.86
N THR A 176 -20.42 5.90 -1.61
CA THR A 176 -20.89 4.59 -2.06
C THR A 176 -21.56 4.70 -3.43
N LEU A 177 -21.09 3.91 -4.39
CA LEU A 177 -21.51 3.84 -5.78
C LEU A 177 -22.22 2.51 -6.05
N LEU A 178 -23.52 2.56 -6.34
CA LEU A 178 -24.32 1.36 -6.62
C LEU A 178 -24.20 0.97 -8.10
N ALA A 179 -23.62 -0.19 -8.40
CA ALA A 179 -23.48 -0.71 -9.75
C ALA A 179 -24.82 -1.16 -10.36
N SER A 180 -24.93 -1.09 -11.69
CA SER A 180 -25.99 -1.72 -12.50
C SER A 180 -25.40 -2.73 -13.47
N ASN A 181 -26.24 -3.46 -14.20
CA ASN A 181 -25.82 -4.28 -15.34
C ASN A 181 -25.34 -3.42 -16.53
N GLU A 182 -25.73 -2.15 -16.58
CA GLU A 182 -25.21 -1.15 -17.51
C GLU A 182 -24.02 -0.37 -16.94
N TRP A 183 -23.16 0.14 -17.82
CA TRP A 183 -22.06 1.02 -17.45
C TRP A 183 -22.55 2.32 -16.85
N LYS A 184 -22.15 2.59 -15.60
CA LYS A 184 -22.27 3.90 -14.97
C LYS A 184 -20.94 4.61 -15.02
N LYS A 185 -20.97 5.94 -15.16
CA LYS A 185 -19.80 6.81 -15.15
C LYS A 185 -19.81 7.67 -13.88
N GLN A 186 -18.67 7.83 -13.25
CA GLN A 186 -18.44 8.71 -12.10
C GLN A 186 -17.12 9.44 -12.27
N ILE A 187 -17.08 10.72 -11.91
CA ILE A 187 -15.84 11.48 -11.79
C ILE A 187 -15.49 11.52 -10.30
N LEU A 188 -14.31 11.05 -9.94
CA LEU A 188 -13.79 11.07 -8.58
C LEU A 188 -12.63 12.04 -8.51
N THR A 189 -12.65 12.92 -7.50
CA THR A 189 -11.61 13.92 -7.28
C THR A 189 -11.18 13.89 -5.83
N VAL A 190 -9.87 13.84 -5.61
CA VAL A 190 -9.25 14.06 -4.29
C VAL A 190 -8.53 15.41 -4.30
N LYS A 191 -8.66 16.14 -3.20
CA LYS A 191 -7.96 17.42 -2.98
C LYS A 191 -7.27 17.33 -1.64
N PHE A 192 -6.04 17.80 -1.57
CA PHE A 192 -5.30 17.86 -0.32
C PHE A 192 -6.02 18.75 0.70
N ASP A 193 -6.28 18.21 1.89
CA ASP A 193 -6.80 18.95 3.05
C ASP A 193 -5.76 18.96 4.16
N LYS A 194 -5.29 20.16 4.52
CA LYS A 194 -4.30 20.37 5.59
C LYS A 194 -4.78 19.89 6.97
N LYS A 195 -6.09 19.69 7.17
CA LYS A 195 -6.64 19.15 8.42
C LYS A 195 -6.42 17.65 8.56
N ASP A 196 -6.33 16.94 7.44
CA ASP A 196 -5.83 15.56 7.39
C ASP A 196 -4.32 15.64 7.51
N ALA A 197 -3.81 16.01 8.69
CA ALA A 197 -2.39 16.28 8.98
C ALA A 197 -1.46 15.04 8.84
N GLU A 198 -1.88 14.07 8.04
CA GLU A 198 -1.12 12.95 7.53
C GLU A 198 -0.68 13.31 6.10
N TYR A 199 0.46 12.79 5.66
CA TYR A 199 1.14 13.25 4.45
C TYR A 199 0.35 13.03 3.14
N PHE A 200 -0.85 12.45 3.23
CA PHE A 200 -1.78 12.20 2.13
C PHE A 200 -3.21 12.47 2.59
N THR A 201 -4.03 13.03 1.70
CA THR A 201 -5.49 12.96 1.79
C THR A 201 -5.97 11.77 0.98
N PHE A 202 -6.84 10.95 1.57
CA PHE A 202 -7.47 9.79 0.94
C PHE A 202 -8.97 10.05 0.73
N CYS A 203 -9.51 9.69 -0.44
CA CYS A 203 -10.95 9.56 -0.66
C CYS A 203 -11.27 8.12 -1.08
N THR A 204 -11.96 7.39 -0.22
CA THR A 204 -12.34 6.00 -0.44
C THR A 204 -13.77 5.90 -0.87
N SER A 205 -13.99 5.51 -2.13
CA SER A 205 -15.33 5.17 -2.63
C SER A 205 -15.55 3.66 -2.64
N TRP A 206 -16.75 3.20 -2.34
CA TRP A 206 -17.13 1.78 -2.44
C TRP A 206 -18.01 1.57 -3.65
N ILE A 207 -17.64 0.65 -4.54
CA ILE A 207 -18.55 0.17 -5.58
C ILE A 207 -19.24 -1.08 -5.03
N MET A 208 -20.57 -1.09 -5.05
CA MET A 208 -21.38 -2.19 -4.55
C MET A 208 -22.26 -2.75 -5.66
N GLY A 209 -22.29 -4.08 -5.78
CA GLY A 209 -23.16 -4.80 -6.70
C GLY A 209 -24.00 -5.86 -5.97
N PRO A 210 -24.87 -6.58 -6.69
CA PRO A 210 -25.55 -7.75 -6.13
C PRO A 210 -24.56 -8.83 -5.69
N GLU A 211 -24.93 -9.60 -4.67
CA GLU A 211 -24.19 -10.81 -4.30
C GLU A 211 -24.09 -11.79 -5.49
N ASN A 212 -23.01 -12.55 -5.58
CA ASN A 212 -22.73 -13.53 -6.64
C ASN A 212 -22.56 -12.96 -8.07
N ARG A 213 -22.38 -11.65 -8.22
CA ARG A 213 -22.01 -11.02 -9.49
C ARG A 213 -20.59 -10.48 -9.39
N SER A 214 -19.88 -10.44 -10.52
CA SER A 214 -18.57 -9.80 -10.54
C SER A 214 -18.75 -8.32 -10.84
N LEU A 215 -17.95 -7.47 -10.20
CA LEU A 215 -17.83 -6.06 -10.55
C LEU A 215 -16.79 -5.91 -11.66
N GLN A 216 -17.12 -5.09 -12.64
CA GLN A 216 -16.20 -4.67 -13.69
C GLN A 216 -16.05 -3.15 -13.61
N VAL A 217 -14.80 -2.70 -13.57
CA VAL A 217 -14.45 -1.29 -13.37
C VAL A 217 -13.39 -0.90 -14.39
N THR A 218 -13.53 0.28 -14.97
CA THR A 218 -12.47 0.94 -15.73
C THR A 218 -12.16 2.30 -15.14
N TYR A 219 -10.91 2.72 -15.19
CA TYR A 219 -10.51 4.03 -14.72
C TYR A 219 -9.41 4.64 -15.60
N GLU A 220 -9.40 5.96 -15.67
CA GLU A 220 -8.36 6.74 -16.34
C GLU A 220 -8.20 8.12 -15.69
N ILE A 221 -6.96 8.60 -15.60
CA ILE A 221 -6.66 9.94 -15.10
C ILE A 221 -7.11 10.97 -16.15
N THR A 222 -7.79 12.03 -15.71
CA THR A 222 -8.41 12.98 -16.66
C THR A 222 -7.48 14.09 -17.14
N SER A 223 -6.27 14.20 -16.58
CA SER A 223 -5.34 15.29 -16.89
C SER A 223 -3.92 14.77 -17.08
N GLU A 224 -3.45 14.88 -18.31
CA GLU A 224 -2.09 14.51 -18.71
C GLU A 224 -1.02 15.34 -17.96
N ALA A 225 -1.27 16.63 -17.74
CA ALA A 225 -0.37 17.49 -16.99
C ALA A 225 -0.28 17.09 -15.50
N VAL A 226 -1.39 16.63 -14.91
CA VAL A 226 -1.38 16.09 -13.54
C VAL A 226 -0.66 14.75 -13.52
N ARG A 227 -0.93 13.86 -14.47
CA ARG A 227 -0.25 12.56 -14.61
C ARG A 227 1.27 12.70 -14.66
N GLN A 228 1.77 13.58 -15.53
CA GLN A 228 3.22 13.85 -15.63
C GLN A 228 3.82 14.40 -14.33
N LYS A 229 3.02 15.12 -13.54
CA LYS A 229 3.47 15.68 -12.26
C LYS A 229 3.54 14.62 -11.16
N ILE A 230 2.59 13.68 -11.12
CA ILE A 230 2.47 12.70 -10.03
C ILE A 230 3.13 11.35 -10.33
N CYS A 231 3.50 11.09 -11.59
CA CYS A 231 4.08 9.84 -12.01
C CYS A 231 5.46 9.64 -11.38
N SER A 232 5.57 8.64 -10.50
CA SER A 232 6.79 8.24 -9.83
C SER A 232 6.69 6.81 -9.32
N TYR A 233 7.84 6.14 -9.12
CA TYR A 233 7.84 4.87 -8.37
C TYR A 233 7.34 5.10 -6.95
N GLY A 234 6.49 4.19 -6.47
CA GLY A 234 5.80 4.26 -5.20
C GLY A 234 4.54 5.10 -5.21
N CYS A 235 4.26 5.79 -6.33
CA CYS A 235 3.17 6.75 -6.51
C CYS A 235 2.99 7.68 -5.29
N TYR A 236 4.10 8.19 -4.74
CA TYR A 236 4.12 8.91 -3.47
C TYR A 236 3.63 10.36 -3.57
N LEU A 237 3.29 10.85 -4.76
CA LEU A 237 2.67 12.17 -4.99
C LEU A 237 1.14 12.09 -5.16
N GLY A 238 0.59 10.87 -5.11
CA GLY A 238 -0.82 10.61 -5.31
C GLY A 238 -1.09 9.64 -6.46
N GLY A 239 -2.31 9.12 -6.50
CA GLY A 239 -2.69 8.08 -7.45
C GLY A 239 -4.06 7.49 -7.14
N ILE A 240 -4.30 6.30 -7.70
CA ILE A 240 -5.48 5.48 -7.46
C ILE A 240 -5.06 4.05 -7.10
N GLU A 241 -5.76 3.44 -6.14
CA GLU A 241 -5.68 2.00 -5.83
C GLU A 241 -7.10 1.40 -5.91
N VAL A 242 -7.26 0.34 -6.70
CA VAL A 242 -8.54 -0.40 -6.80
C VAL A 242 -8.39 -1.74 -6.08
N LYS A 243 -9.10 -1.94 -4.96
CA LYS A 243 -8.93 -3.08 -4.04
C LYS A 243 -9.62 -4.37 -4.54
N HIS A 244 -9.24 -4.86 -5.72
CA HIS A 244 -9.81 -6.01 -6.42
C HIS A 244 -9.25 -7.40 -6.08
N MET A 245 -8.04 -7.51 -5.53
CA MET A 245 -7.48 -8.79 -5.07
C MET A 245 -8.30 -9.40 -3.91
N LYS A 246 -8.32 -10.74 -3.85
CA LYS A 246 -9.13 -11.51 -2.89
C LYS A 246 -8.78 -11.22 -1.43
N ASP A 247 -7.50 -10.99 -1.12
CA ASP A 247 -7.08 -10.61 0.22
C ASP A 247 -7.19 -9.08 0.36
N PRO A 248 -8.13 -8.56 1.17
CA PRO A 248 -8.33 -7.11 1.30
C PRO A 248 -7.14 -6.39 1.96
N ARG A 249 -6.25 -7.13 2.63
CA ARG A 249 -5.08 -6.61 3.34
C ARG A 249 -3.91 -6.26 2.43
N ILE A 250 -3.78 -6.95 1.28
CA ILE A 250 -2.64 -6.75 0.38
C ILE A 250 -2.77 -5.41 -0.35
N THR A 251 -1.69 -4.65 -0.48
CA THR A 251 -1.70 -3.50 -1.39
C THR A 251 -1.88 -3.99 -2.81
N ASN A 252 -2.83 -3.41 -3.54
CA ASN A 252 -3.00 -3.70 -4.96
C ASN A 252 -2.16 -2.73 -5.80
N GLU A 253 -2.17 -2.92 -7.11
CA GLU A 253 -1.49 -1.99 -8.01
C GLU A 253 -1.96 -0.55 -7.79
N ARG A 254 -0.99 0.33 -7.55
CA ARG A 254 -1.18 1.77 -7.48
C ARG A 254 -0.82 2.39 -8.80
N ASP A 255 -1.73 3.21 -9.32
CA ASP A 255 -1.57 3.86 -10.62
C ASP A 255 -1.50 5.38 -10.47
N CYS A 256 -0.39 5.93 -10.95
CA CYS A 256 -0.14 7.37 -11.08
C CYS A 256 0.47 7.73 -12.45
N CYS A 257 0.90 6.73 -13.22
CA CYS A 257 1.67 6.91 -14.45
C CYS A 257 0.92 6.48 -15.71
N VAL A 258 -0.09 5.62 -15.61
CA VAL A 258 -0.70 5.01 -16.81
C VAL A 258 -1.55 6.04 -17.54
N ASN A 259 -1.34 6.14 -18.86
CA ASN A 259 -2.05 7.07 -19.74
C ASN A 259 -3.18 6.40 -20.54
N THR A 260 -3.45 5.11 -20.29
CA THR A 260 -4.51 4.33 -20.94
C THR A 260 -5.54 3.87 -19.93
N THR A 261 -6.75 3.61 -20.40
CA THR A 261 -7.82 3.08 -19.56
C THR A 261 -7.44 1.70 -19.00
N ARG A 262 -7.38 1.58 -17.68
CA ARG A 262 -7.22 0.29 -16.99
C ARG A 262 -8.59 -0.37 -16.80
N THR A 263 -8.61 -1.69 -16.83
CA THR A 263 -9.83 -2.49 -16.61
C THR A 263 -9.57 -3.56 -15.56
N VAL A 264 -10.46 -3.65 -14.58
CA VAL A 264 -10.41 -4.60 -13.47
C VAL A 264 -11.74 -5.34 -13.42
N THR A 265 -11.69 -6.66 -13.22
CA THR A 265 -12.86 -7.50 -12.99
C THR A 265 -12.64 -8.32 -11.73
N THR A 266 -13.57 -8.28 -10.78
CA THR A 266 -13.39 -8.90 -9.47
C THR A 266 -14.71 -9.35 -8.84
N THR A 267 -14.61 -10.31 -7.94
CA THR A 267 -15.71 -10.74 -7.06
C THR A 267 -15.72 -10.01 -5.72
N VAL A 268 -14.73 -9.14 -5.45
CA VAL A 268 -14.68 -8.34 -4.22
C VAL A 268 -15.86 -7.36 -4.19
N ASN A 269 -16.64 -7.39 -3.11
CA ASN A 269 -17.84 -6.59 -2.92
C ASN A 269 -18.07 -6.38 -1.40
N PRO A 270 -18.09 -5.14 -0.86
CA PRO A 270 -17.86 -3.89 -1.58
C PRO A 270 -16.44 -3.83 -2.17
N LEU A 271 -16.29 -3.14 -3.29
CA LEU A 271 -14.99 -2.88 -3.94
C LEU A 271 -14.51 -1.47 -3.61
N PRO A 272 -13.49 -1.31 -2.73
CA PRO A 272 -12.88 -0.01 -2.51
C PRO A 272 -12.12 0.50 -3.73
N VAL A 273 -12.33 1.78 -4.04
CA VAL A 273 -11.55 2.60 -4.97
C VAL A 273 -11.01 3.78 -4.18
N ILE A 274 -9.69 3.83 -4.01
CA ILE A 274 -9.02 4.78 -3.13
C ILE A 274 -8.27 5.76 -4.03
N LEU A 275 -8.68 7.02 -4.02
CA LEU A 275 -7.87 8.11 -4.59
C LEU A 275 -7.09 8.76 -3.45
N TYR A 276 -5.85 9.13 -3.72
CA TYR A 276 -5.03 9.79 -2.71
C TYR A 276 -4.09 10.82 -3.32
N THR A 277 -3.70 11.82 -2.55
CA THR A 277 -2.76 12.87 -2.96
C THR A 277 -2.03 13.48 -1.77
N ASP A 278 -0.78 13.86 -1.95
CA ASP A 278 0.02 14.60 -0.97
C ASP A 278 -0.18 16.12 -1.05
N GLU A 279 -0.53 16.63 -2.24
CA GLU A 279 -0.73 18.06 -2.48
C GLU A 279 -1.62 18.30 -3.71
N THR A 280 -1.28 17.66 -4.84
CA THR A 280 -1.85 17.99 -6.15
C THR A 280 -3.27 17.45 -6.26
N PRO A 281 -4.30 18.26 -6.60
CA PRO A 281 -5.63 17.72 -6.87
C PRO A 281 -5.60 16.72 -8.04
N ILE A 282 -6.12 15.52 -7.81
CA ILE A 282 -6.14 14.44 -8.81
C ILE A 282 -7.59 14.09 -9.12
N THR A 283 -7.88 13.83 -10.40
CA THR A 283 -9.21 13.45 -10.87
C THR A 283 -9.11 12.24 -11.79
N TYR A 284 -9.94 11.24 -11.50
CA TYR A 284 -10.10 10.04 -12.31
C TYR A 284 -11.54 9.95 -12.84
N GLU A 285 -11.68 9.58 -14.11
CA GLU A 285 -12.95 9.09 -14.66
C GLU A 285 -13.04 7.59 -14.39
N LEU A 286 -14.11 7.20 -13.70
CA LEU A 286 -14.42 5.82 -13.37
C LEU A 286 -15.65 5.38 -14.17
N ARG A 287 -15.62 4.18 -14.75
CA ARG A 287 -16.81 3.49 -15.24
C ARG A 287 -16.96 2.15 -14.54
N TYR A 288 -18.17 1.79 -14.15
CA TYR A 288 -18.41 0.57 -13.37
C TYR A 288 -19.75 -0.06 -13.68
N ARG A 289 -19.81 -1.39 -13.57
CA ARG A 289 -21.02 -2.22 -13.69
C ARG A 289 -20.82 -3.54 -12.95
N TYR A 290 -21.90 -4.32 -12.81
CA TYR A 290 -21.79 -5.74 -12.46
C TYR A 290 -22.06 -6.61 -13.69
N ILE A 291 -21.40 -7.77 -13.78
CA ILE A 291 -21.50 -8.75 -14.86
C ILE A 291 -21.79 -10.16 -14.36
#